data_AF-A0A1M6UZ75-F1
#
_entry.id   AF-A0A1M6UZ75-F1
#
_cell.length_a   1.000
_cell.length_b   1.000
_cell.length_c   1.000
_cell.angle_alpha   90.00
_cell.angle_beta   90.00
_cell.angle_gamma   90.00
#
_symmetry.space_group_name_H-M   'P 1'
#
loop_
_entity.id
_entity.type
_entity.pdbx_description
1 polymer ?
#
loop_
_entity_poly.entity_id
_entity_poly.type
_entity_poly.pdbx_seq_one_letter_code
_entity_poly.pdbx_strand_id
1 'polypeptide(L)' 'MEKFCRDIWRTIEDTIFEQHGCLLPAGDITVDVILHWNKEEVLGSLKRRGKIASWVQDREFEDGNMRRYKIIVDSEKI' A
#
# COMPACT_ATOMS: atom_id res chain seq x y z
N MET A 1 16.73 3.35 4.37
CA MET A 1 15.45 3.76 3.75
C MET A 1 15.02 2.82 2.63
N GLU A 2 15.89 2.53 1.66
CA GLU A 2 15.51 1.71 0.48
C GLU A 2 15.01 0.30 0.80
N LYS A 3 15.63 -0.38 1.79
CA LYS A 3 15.17 -1.70 2.26
C LYS A 3 13.71 -1.66 2.75
N PHE A 4 13.35 -0.66 3.57
CA PHE A 4 11.99 -0.51 4.07
C PHE A 4 10.97 -0.21 2.95
N CYS A 5 11.34 0.59 1.95
CA CYS A 5 10.48 0.82 0.79
C CYS A 5 10.22 -0.49 0.01
N ARG A 6 11.26 -1.32 -0.16
CA ARG A 6 11.16 -2.61 -0.84
C ARG A 6 10.29 -3.59 -0.06
N ASP A 7 10.49 -3.67 1.25
CA ASP A 7 9.73 -4.57 2.11
C ASP A 7 8.23 -4.20 2.13
N ILE A 8 7.91 -2.90 2.29
CA ILE A 8 6.52 -2.42 2.27
C ILE A 8 5.89 -2.57 0.89
N TRP A 9 6.63 -2.29 -0.18
CA TRP A 9 6.13 -2.50 -1.53
C TRP A 9 5.78 -3.97 -1.77
N ARG A 10 6.63 -4.89 -1.32
CA ARG A 10 6.34 -6.33 -1.43
C ARG A 10 5.09 -6.71 -0.65
N THR A 11 4.89 -6.18 0.56
CA THR A 11 3.64 -6.40 1.32
C THR A 11 2.41 -5.90 0.56
N ILE A 12 2.52 -4.75 -0.12
CA ILE A 12 1.44 -4.20 -0.94
C ILE A 12 1.14 -5.14 -2.13
N GLU A 13 2.16 -5.57 -2.87
CA GLU A 13 2.03 -6.53 -3.99
C GLU A 13 1.39 -7.83 -3.52
N ASP A 14 1.90 -8.42 -2.44
CA ASP A 14 1.38 -9.68 -1.88
C ASP A 14 -0.12 -9.52 -1.52
N THR A 15 -0.50 -8.39 -0.92
CA THR A 15 -1.90 -8.08 -0.58
C THR A 15 -2.78 -7.93 -1.83
N ILE A 16 -2.26 -7.30 -2.88
CA ILE A 16 -2.98 -7.12 -4.15
C ILE A 16 -3.26 -8.48 -4.79
N PHE A 17 -2.25 -9.34 -4.88
CA PHE A 17 -2.42 -10.67 -5.45
C PHE A 17 -3.32 -11.57 -4.59
N GLU A 18 -3.34 -11.38 -3.27
CA GLU A 18 -4.27 -12.09 -2.38
C GLU A 18 -5.72 -11.63 -2.59
N GLN A 19 -5.96 -10.32 -2.75
CA GLN A 19 -7.31 -9.76 -2.88
C GLN A 19 -7.90 -9.90 -4.29
N HIS A 20 -7.07 -9.76 -5.32
CA HIS A 20 -7.50 -9.70 -6.72
C HIS A 20 -7.01 -10.88 -7.58
N GLY A 21 -6.12 -11.72 -7.06
CA GLY A 21 -5.49 -12.79 -7.85
C GLY A 21 -4.60 -12.22 -8.96
N CYS A 22 -4.38 -13.02 -10.01
CA CYS A 22 -3.55 -12.64 -11.16
C CYS A 22 -4.26 -11.76 -12.20
N LEU A 23 -5.55 -11.46 -12.01
CA LEU A 23 -6.37 -10.67 -12.93
C LEU A 23 -6.72 -9.35 -12.26
N LEU A 24 -5.82 -8.39 -12.39
CA LEU A 24 -6.02 -7.06 -11.83
C LEU A 24 -7.07 -6.30 -12.66
N PRO A 25 -8.08 -5.69 -12.02
CA PRO A 25 -8.99 -4.79 -12.73
C PRO A 25 -8.19 -3.60 -13.27
N ALA A 26 -8.52 -3.17 -14.50
CA ALA A 26 -7.82 -2.05 -15.13
C ALA A 26 -8.08 -0.73 -14.38
N GLY A 27 -7.01 0.04 -14.18
CA GLY A 27 -7.03 1.37 -13.57
C GLY A 27 -6.63 1.36 -12.10
N ASP A 28 -7.19 2.29 -11.33
CA ASP A 28 -6.86 2.44 -9.91
C ASP A 28 -7.54 1.36 -9.06
N ILE A 29 -6.74 0.56 -8.38
CA ILE A 29 -7.19 -0.43 -7.40
C ILE A 29 -6.85 0.04 -5.99
N THR A 30 -7.74 -0.24 -5.05
CA THR A 30 -7.57 0.11 -3.63
C THR A 30 -7.37 -1.15 -2.82
N VAL A 31 -6.28 -1.20 -2.06
CA VAL A 31 -5.97 -2.32 -1.18
C VAL A 31 -5.77 -1.88 0.26
N ASP A 32 -6.33 -2.66 1.19
CA ASP A 32 -6.21 -2.41 2.62
C ASP A 32 -4.94 -3.07 3.17
N VAL A 33 -3.99 -2.26 3.65
CA VAL A 33 -2.72 -2.75 4.22
C VAL A 33 -2.57 -2.25 5.65
N ILE A 34 -2.23 -3.17 6.57
CA ILE A 34 -1.99 -2.85 7.97
C ILE A 34 -0.49 -2.62 8.16
N LEU A 35 -0.11 -1.40 8.52
CA LEU A 35 1.28 -0.98 8.73
C LEU A 35 1.43 -0.30 10.09
N HIS A 36 2.66 -0.25 10.59
CA HIS A 36 2.96 0.55 11.77
C HIS A 36 2.74 2.04 11.49
N TRP A 37 2.28 2.81 12.48
CA TRP A 37 1.91 4.23 12.32
C TRP A 37 3.05 5.11 11.75
N ASN A 38 4.31 4.72 11.97
CA ASN A 38 5.49 5.46 11.50
C ASN A 38 5.89 5.16 10.04
N LYS A 39 5.05 4.44 9.28
CA LYS A 39 5.36 4.05 7.89
C LYS A 39 4.83 5.00 6.84
N GLU A 40 4.17 6.10 7.22
CA GLU A 40 3.68 7.11 6.27
C GLU A 40 4.81 7.74 5.43
N GLU A 41 6.00 7.93 5.99
CA GLU A 41 7.15 8.43 5.23
C GLU A 41 7.56 7.47 4.10
N VAL A 42 7.40 6.17 4.33
CA VAL A 42 7.67 5.13 3.34
C VAL A 42 6.61 5.19 2.23
N LEU A 43 5.33 5.33 2.59
CA LEU A 43 4.24 5.53 1.62
C LEU A 43 4.47 6.79 0.78
N GLY A 44 4.89 7.89 1.41
CA GLY A 44 5.29 9.11 0.69
C GLY A 44 6.44 8.87 -0.28
N SER A 45 7.41 8.03 0.09
CA SER A 45 8.51 7.65 -0.79
C SER A 45 8.08 6.76 -1.95
N LEU A 46 7.14 5.84 -1.73
CA LEU A 46 6.55 5.00 -2.78
C LEU A 46 5.73 5.85 -3.77
N LYS A 47 4.98 6.83 -3.27
CA LYS A 47 4.22 7.78 -4.11
C LYS A 47 5.15 8.60 -5.00
N ARG A 48 6.22 9.16 -4.44
CA ARG A 48 7.23 9.93 -5.23
C ARG A 48 7.92 9.09 -6.31
N ARG A 49 8.01 7.77 -6.10
CA ARG A 49 8.58 6.81 -7.07
C ARG A 49 7.56 6.31 -8.09
N GLY A 50 6.31 6.76 -8.02
CA GLY A 50 5.23 6.34 -8.91
C GLY A 50 4.74 4.91 -8.67
N LYS A 51 5.12 4.27 -7.54
CA LYS A 51 4.70 2.90 -7.19
C LYS A 51 3.27 2.85 -6.66
N ILE A 52 2.86 3.86 -5.91
CA ILE A 52 1.48 4.04 -5.47
C ILE A 52 0.97 5.40 -5.98
N ALA A 53 -0.31 5.49 -6.30
CA ALA A 53 -0.94 6.76 -6.68
C ALA A 53 -1.20 7.62 -5.45
N SER A 54 -1.80 7.02 -4.41
CA SER A 54 -2.08 7.69 -3.14
C SER A 54 -2.35 6.70 -2.01
N TRP A 55 -2.53 7.19 -0.79
CA TRP A 55 -2.99 6.40 0.35
C TRP A 55 -3.87 7.24 1.26
N VAL A 56 -4.77 6.58 1.99
CA VAL A 56 -5.60 7.19 3.04
C VAL A 56 -5.55 6.29 4.27
N GLN A 57 -5.31 6.87 5.45
CA GLN A 57 -5.43 6.13 6.70
C GLN A 57 -6.91 5.87 7.01
N ASP A 58 -7.27 4.61 7.22
CA ASP A 58 -8.56 4.23 7.78
C ASP A 58 -8.55 4.48 9.29
N ARG A 59 -9.29 5.51 9.72
CA ARG A 59 -9.36 5.93 11.13
C ARG A 59 -10.25 5.02 11.98
N GLU A 60 -10.99 4.09 11.36
CA GLU A 60 -11.84 3.15 12.07
C GLU A 60 -11.06 1.95 12.62
N PHE A 61 -9.82 1.75 12.15
CA PHE A 61 -8.93 0.69 12.62
C PHE A 61 -7.68 1.25 13.30
N GLU A 62 -7.60 1.04 14.61
CA GLU A 62 -6.42 1.31 15.42
C GLU A 62 -6.19 0.14 16.39
N ASP A 63 -5.05 -0.54 16.23
CA ASP A 63 -4.62 -1.61 17.13
C ASP A 63 -3.19 -1.33 17.62
N GLY A 64 -3.10 -0.70 18.79
CA GLY A 64 -1.85 -0.24 19.37
C GLY A 64 -1.08 0.68 18.42
N ASN A 65 0.05 0.20 17.92
CA ASN A 65 0.90 0.93 16.97
C ASN A 65 0.59 0.64 15.48
N MET A 66 -0.40 -0.21 15.20
CA MET A 66 -0.79 -0.57 13.85
C MET A 66 -1.93 0.34 13.37
N ARG A 67 -1.90 0.68 12.10
CA ARG A 67 -2.91 1.47 11.40
C ARG A 67 -3.24 0.77 10.08
N ARG A 68 -4.50 0.83 9.67
CA ARG A 68 -4.91 0.37 8.35
C ARG A 68 -4.82 1.55 7.37
N TYR A 69 -4.25 1.29 6.22
CA TYR A 69 -4.16 2.24 5.13
C TYR A 69 -4.83 1.67 3.90
N LYS A 70 -5.70 2.46 3.27
CA LYS A 70 -6.24 2.21 1.94
C LYS A 70 -5.25 2.75 0.93
N ILE A 71 -4.48 1.86 0.31
CA ILE A 71 -3.43 2.20 -0.63
C ILE A 71 -4.02 2.09 -2.04
N ILE A 72 -3.89 3.16 -2.82
CA ILE A 72 -4.36 3.22 -4.19
C ILE A 72 -3.15 3.04 -5.11
N VAL A 73 -3.21 2.02 -5.95
CA VAL A 73 -2.19 1.67 -6.94
C VAL A 73 -2.82 1.59 -8.31
N ASP A 74 -2.05 1.97 -9.31
CA ASP A 74 -2.42 1.81 -10.71
C ASP A 74 -2.07 0.37 -11.12
N SER A 75 -3.07 -0.42 -11.52
CA SER A 75 -2.92 -1.81 -11.91
C SER A 75 -1.90 -2.01 -13.04
N GLU A 76 -1.71 -1.00 -13.89
CA GLU A 76 -0.77 -1.06 -15.02
C GLU A 76 0.69 -0.88 -14.59
N LYS A 77 0.92 -0.52 -13.31
CA LYS A 77 2.26 -0.29 -12.73
C LYS A 77 2.75 -1.42 -11.82
N ILE A 78 1.95 -2.49 -11.69
CA ILE A 78 2.24 -3.67 -10.87
C ILE A 78 2.97 -4.70 -11.72
#